data_AF-A0A559H950-F1
#
_entry.id   AF-A0A559H950-F1
#
_cell.length_a   1.000
_cell.length_b   1.000
_cell.length_c   1.000
_cell.angle_alpha   90.00
_cell.angle_beta   90.00
_cell.angle_gamma   90.00
#
_symmetry.space_group_name_H-M   'P 1'
#
loop_
_entity.id
_entity.type
_entity.pdbx_description
1 polymer ?
#
loop_
_entity_poly.entity_id
_entity_poly.type
_entity_poly.pdbx_seq_one_letter_code
_entity_poly.pdbx_strand_id
1 'polypeptide(L)'
;ALDEFMLIKEAVQKPYLILDNSERVEKSIISYVKIPNKDKVIMEAVMVPRDEMLVIHFNKVGIRQVKKNEKNMSTLYKKGK
;
A
#
# COMPACT_ATOMS: atom_id res chain seq x y z
N ALA A 1 8.23 -17.21 -4.98
CA ALA A 1 6.87 -17.51 -4.49
C ALA A 1 6.73 -17.16 -3.01
N LEU A 2 7.52 -17.74 -2.10
CA LEU A 2 7.46 -17.42 -0.66
C LEU A 2 7.79 -15.96 -0.34
N ASP A 3 8.82 -15.38 -0.96
CA ASP A 3 9.22 -13.99 -0.72
C ASP A 3 8.13 -12.97 -1.09
N GLU A 4 7.38 -13.24 -2.16
CA GLU A 4 6.25 -12.39 -2.56
C GLU A 4 5.09 -12.50 -1.58
N PHE A 5 4.84 -13.69 -1.04
CA PHE A 5 3.84 -13.90 0.01
C PHE A 5 4.23 -13.20 1.32
N MET A 6 5.52 -13.20 1.67
CA MET A 6 6.01 -12.47 2.84
C MET A 6 5.87 -10.96 2.66
N LEU A 7 6.13 -10.43 1.46
CA LEU A 7 5.91 -9.01 1.14
C LEU A 7 4.43 -8.62 1.24
N ILE A 8 3.52 -9.49 0.80
CA ILE A 8 2.08 -9.32 0.99
C ILE A 8 1.73 -9.18 2.49
N LYS A 9 2.23 -10.10 3.32
CA LYS A 9 2.04 -10.05 4.77
C LYS A 9 2.60 -8.76 5.38
N GLU A 10 3.78 -8.32 4.95
CA GLU A 10 4.39 -7.07 5.42
C GLU A 10 3.62 -5.82 4.98
N ALA A 11 3.08 -5.78 3.77
CA ALA A 11 2.26 -4.66 3.30
C ALA A 11 1.04 -4.43 4.20
N VAL A 12 0.46 -5.52 4.72
CA VAL A 12 -0.68 -5.47 5.64
C VAL A 12 -0.25 -5.14 7.07
N GLN A 13 0.78 -5.81 7.58
CA GLN A 13 1.13 -5.76 9.01
C GLN A 13 2.12 -4.66 9.39
N LYS A 14 3.01 -4.29 8.46
CA LYS A 14 4.15 -3.39 8.70
C LYS A 14 4.38 -2.41 7.53
N PRO A 15 3.34 -1.73 7.01
CA PRO A 15 3.55 -0.74 5.97
C PRO A 15 4.41 0.42 6.50
N TYR A 16 5.13 1.10 5.60
CA TYR A 16 5.81 2.35 5.95
C TYR A 16 4.94 3.58 5.68
N LEU A 17 3.89 3.43 4.88
CA LEU A 17 2.97 4.50 4.49
C LEU A 17 1.58 3.89 4.26
N ILE A 18 0.55 4.53 4.80
CA ILE A 18 -0.86 4.26 4.51
C ILE A 18 -1.53 5.57 4.13
N LEU A 19 -2.24 5.55 3.00
CA LEU A 19 -3.00 6.68 2.49
C LEU A 19 -4.49 6.32 2.45
N ASP A 20 -5.33 7.32 2.69
CA ASP A 20 -6.76 7.23 2.43
C ASP A 20 -6.99 7.21 0.92
N ASN A 21 -7.81 6.26 0.46
CA ASN A 21 -8.18 6.13 -0.94
C ASN A 21 -9.71 6.20 -1.13
N SER A 22 -10.44 6.66 -0.12
CA SER A 22 -11.90 6.77 -0.10
C SER A 22 -12.46 7.64 -1.22
N GLU A 23 -11.72 8.66 -1.68
CA GLU A 23 -12.12 9.49 -2.83
C GLU A 23 -12.15 8.72 -4.16
N ARG A 24 -11.39 7.63 -4.29
CA ARG A 24 -11.33 6.81 -5.52
C ARG A 24 -12.17 5.55 -5.42
N VAL A 25 -12.13 4.90 -4.26
CA VAL A 25 -12.89 3.70 -3.95
C VAL A 25 -13.36 3.85 -2.50
N GLU A 26 -14.67 3.87 -2.28
CA GLU A 26 -15.27 4.14 -0.97
C GLU A 26 -14.66 3.26 0.13
N LYS A 27 -14.33 3.88 1.27
CA LYS A 27 -13.79 3.22 2.49
C LYS A 27 -12.54 2.37 2.25
N SER A 28 -11.78 2.67 1.19
CA SER A 28 -10.55 1.94 0.87
C SER A 28 -9.31 2.68 1.33
N ILE A 29 -8.24 1.90 1.55
CA ILE A 29 -6.92 2.42 1.87
C ILE A 29 -5.87 1.85 0.94
N ILE A 30 -4.77 2.57 0.78
CA ILE A 30 -3.58 2.07 0.11
C ILE A 30 -2.44 2.01 1.12
N SER A 31 -1.80 0.86 1.22
CA SER A 31 -0.62 0.64 2.04
C SER A 31 0.60 0.35 1.17
N TYR A 32 1.77 0.78 1.63
CA TYR A 32 3.03 0.60 0.89
C TYR A 32 4.10 -0.04 1.76
N VAL A 33 4.82 -1.02 1.18
CA VAL A 33 6.04 -1.60 1.76
C VAL A 33 7.18 -1.57 0.74
N LYS A 34 8.39 -1.30 1.21
CA LYS A 34 9.59 -1.33 0.36
C LYS A 34 9.91 -2.77 -0.02
N ILE A 35 10.25 -3.00 -1.28
CA ILE A 35 10.74 -4.30 -1.71
C ILE A 35 12.25 -4.34 -1.45
N PRO A 36 12.77 -5.33 -0.71
CA PRO A 36 14.20 -5.50 -0.50
C PRO A 36 14.97 -5.51 -1.83
N ASN A 37 16.13 -4.86 -1.85
CA ASN A 37 17.01 -4.78 -3.02
C ASN A 37 16.38 -4.10 -4.26
N LYS A 38 15.28 -3.34 -4.10
CA LYS A 38 14.65 -2.56 -5.18
C LYS A 38 14.29 -1.15 -4.74
N ASP A 39 15.14 -0.18 -5.08
CA ASP A 39 14.98 1.21 -4.62
C ASP A 39 13.84 1.97 -5.31
N LYS A 40 13.45 1.55 -6.51
CA LYS A 40 12.48 2.27 -7.36
C LYS A 40 11.12 1.59 -7.45
N VAL A 41 10.98 0.37 -6.94
CA VAL A 41 9.76 -0.42 -7.01
C VAL A 41 9.26 -0.72 -5.61
N ILE A 42 8.01 -0.39 -5.35
CA ILE A 42 7.34 -0.48 -4.07
C ILE A 42 6.18 -1.47 -4.22
N MET A 43 5.94 -2.28 -3.18
CA MET A 43 4.75 -3.10 -3.11
C MET A 43 3.61 -2.24 -2.55
N GLU A 44 2.52 -2.17 -3.30
CA GLU A 44 1.29 -1.48 -2.96
C GLU A 44 0.21 -2.52 -2.67
N ALA A 45 -0.50 -2.36 -1.56
CA ALA A 45 -1.68 -3.15 -1.26
C ALA A 45 -2.89 -2.22 -1.08
N VAL A 46 -3.85 -2.33 -1.99
CA VAL A 46 -5.12 -1.60 -1.97
C VAL A 46 -6.15 -2.47 -1.27
N MET A 47 -6.63 -2.02 -0.12
CA MET A 47 -7.59 -2.78 0.70
C MET A 47 -8.96 -2.15 0.55
N VAL A 48 -9.92 -2.94 0.07
CA VAL A 48 -11.28 -2.51 -0.23
C VAL A 48 -12.25 -3.39 0.55
N PRO A 49 -13.00 -2.84 1.52
CA PRO A 49 -14.07 -3.58 2.17
C PRO A 49 -15.20 -3.86 1.17
N ARG A 50 -15.70 -5.09 1.16
CA ARG A 50 -16.85 -5.53 0.36
C ARG A 50 -17.75 -6.40 1.23
N ASP A 51 -18.89 -5.86 1.63
CA ASP A 51 -19.83 -6.52 2.55
C ASP A 51 -19.10 -7.02 3.81
N GLU A 52 -19.08 -8.34 4.04
CA GLU A 52 -18.40 -8.99 5.18
C GLU A 52 -16.95 -9.41 4.87
N MET A 53 -16.43 -9.04 3.70
CA MET A 53 -15.11 -9.44 3.23
C MET A 53 -14.18 -8.24 3.04
N LEU A 54 -12.87 -8.48 3.16
CA LEU A 54 -11.84 -7.53 2.77
C LEU A 54 -11.11 -8.04 1.53
N VAL A 55 -11.23 -7.32 0.42
CA VAL A 55 -10.47 -7.62 -0.79
C VAL A 55 -9.18 -6.81 -0.78
N ILE A 56 -8.04 -7.49 -0.98
CA ILE A 56 -6.73 -6.84 -1.06
C ILE A 56 -6.12 -7.08 -2.43
N HIS A 57 -5.89 -5.99 -3.17
CA HIS A 57 -5.19 -6.02 -4.46
C HIS A 57 -3.74 -5.66 -4.26
N PHE A 58 -2.82 -6.50 -4.73
CA PHE A 58 -1.37 -6.28 -4.62
C PHE A 58 -0.77 -5.87 -5.97
N ASN A 59 -0.03 -4.76 -5.97
CA ASN A 59 0.62 -4.21 -7.15
C ASN A 59 2.09 -3.90 -6.87
N LYS A 60 2.94 -4.04 -7.89
CA LYS A 60 4.29 -3.45 -7.88
C LYS A 60 4.22 -2.11 -8.60
N VAL A 61 4.46 -1.02 -7.88
CA VAL A 61 4.37 0.34 -8.40
C VAL A 61 5.70 1.07 -8.31
N GLY A 62 5.90 2.07 -9.17
CA GLY A 62 7.10 2.90 -9.12
C GLY A 62 7.05 3.89 -7.97
N ILE A 63 8.21 4.20 -7.36
CA ILE A 63 8.32 5.20 -6.27
C ILE A 63 7.75 6.58 -6.65
N ARG A 64 7.75 6.93 -7.95
CA ARG A 64 7.13 8.17 -8.46
C ARG A 64 5.63 8.21 -8.24
N GLN A 65 4.93 7.08 -8.44
CA GLN A 65 3.50 6.96 -8.19
C GLN A 65 3.19 7.12 -6.70
N VAL A 66 4.00 6.48 -5.84
CA VAL A 66 3.84 6.60 -4.38
C VAL A 66 3.95 8.05 -3.94
N LYS A 67 5.00 8.77 -4.39
CA LYS A 67 5.18 10.20 -4.09
C LYS A 67 4.03 11.07 -4.61
N LYS A 68 3.50 10.75 -5.79
CA LYS A 68 2.33 11.46 -6.36
C LYS A 68 1.08 11.23 -5.50
N ASN A 69 0.83 9.99 -5.10
CA ASN A 69 -0.30 9.65 -4.23
C ASN A 69 -0.14 10.30 -2.86
N GLU A 70 1.04 10.22 -2.24
CA GLU A 70 1.33 10.85 -0.94
C GLU A 70 1.10 12.37 -0.94
N LYS A 71 1.38 13.05 -2.06
CA LYS A 71 1.10 14.49 -2.20
C LYS A 71 -0.40 14.79 -2.35
N ASN A 72 -1.14 13.90 -2.97
CA ASN A 72 -2.51 14.15 -3.43
C ASN A 72 -3.58 13.51 -2.54
N MET A 73 -3.21 12.69 -1.56
CA MET A 73 -4.12 11.94 -0.69
C MET A 73 -3.81 12.23 0.78
N SER A 74 -4.83 12.07 1.62
CA SER A 74 -4.67 12.13 3.07
C SER A 74 -3.77 11.00 3.56
N THR A 75 -2.71 11.34 4.28
CA THR A 75 -1.83 10.36 4.92
C THR A 75 -2.47 9.90 6.24
N LEU A 76 -2.82 8.62 6.33
CA LEU A 76 -3.37 8.00 7.54
C LEU A 76 -2.28 7.50 8.48
N TYR A 77 -1.16 7.03 7.90
CA TYR A 77 0.00 6.59 8.65
C TYR A 77 1.26 6.79 7.83
N LYS A 78 2.34 7.21 8.49
CA LYS A 78 3.67 7.22 7.91
C LYS A 78 4.68 6.86 8.98
N LYS A 79 5.46 5.82 8.74
CA LYS A 79 6.54 5.41 9.64
C LYS A 79 7.58 6.52 9.70
N GLY A 80 7.87 6.99 10.91
CA GLY A 80 8.96 7.92 11.17
C GLY A 80 10.33 7.34 10.78
N LYS A 81 11.34 8.21 10.71
CA LYS A 81 12.74 7.77 10.56
C LYS A 81 13.20 7.01 11.79
#